data_AF-A0A2E0NF66-F1
#
_entry.id   AF-A0A2E0NF66-F1
#
_cell.length_a   1.000
_cell.length_b   1.000
_cell.length_c   1.000
_cell.angle_alpha   90.00
_cell.angle_beta   90.00
_cell.angle_gamma   90.00
#
_symmetry.space_group_name_H-M   'P 1'
#
loop_
_entity.id
_entity.type
_entity.pdbx_description
1 polymer ?
#
loop_
_entity_poly.entity_id
_entity_poly.type
_entity_poly.pdbx_seq_one_letter_code
_entity_poly.pdbx_strand_id
1 'polypeptide(L)'
;MQLKAAKNGNAEQFLCLAATYIDLTTCYFGTSFSEKESERNTRTENVFLALWQQLAYAERLSDFEFMLASLLFKNTSSGASITSKSAIVRKMRLLEPKVRFALIAYELENWPLRWVSLLMRLKPSALHAILAEARCELCGVSWESLALDERKCLQQISQSQDKYPNIQTNKQLKNRTAIYPRISNIKAQWLELKPELVEVKMRYKSNLINRELILKNLLESTNQTSFIKPAIVDRMVNSMNFSRHSKINIS
;
A
#
# COMPACT_ATOMS: atom_id res chain seq x y z
N MET A 1 -2.50 11.80 18.47
CA MET A 1 -3.55 11.95 19.51
C MET A 1 -4.60 10.83 19.39
N GLN A 2 -5.10 10.54 18.18
CA GLN A 2 -6.09 9.49 17.89
C GLN A 2 -5.70 8.08 18.37
N LEU A 3 -4.53 7.55 17.96
CA LEU A 3 -4.10 6.18 18.34
C LEU A 3 -4.09 5.95 19.85
N LYS A 4 -3.57 6.90 20.64
CA LYS A 4 -3.46 6.75 22.10
C LYS A 4 -4.84 6.61 22.76
N ALA A 5 -5.81 7.41 22.34
CA ALA A 5 -7.17 7.31 22.85
C ALA A 5 -7.88 6.04 22.35
N ALA A 6 -7.69 5.68 21.08
CA ALA A 6 -8.24 4.47 20.49
C ALA A 6 -7.76 3.19 21.21
N LYS A 7 -6.48 3.09 21.56
CA LYS A 7 -5.91 1.99 22.37
C LYS A 7 -6.57 1.82 23.74
N ASN A 8 -7.15 2.88 24.29
CA ASN A 8 -7.85 2.87 25.57
C ASN A 8 -9.34 2.57 25.43
N GLY A 9 -9.80 2.14 24.25
CA GLY A 9 -11.20 1.77 24.00
C GLY A 9 -12.06 2.89 23.42
N ASN A 10 -11.49 4.04 23.05
CA ASN A 10 -12.28 5.08 22.38
C ASN A 10 -12.52 4.70 20.91
N ALA A 11 -13.71 4.16 20.62
CA ALA A 11 -14.11 3.74 19.28
C ALA A 11 -14.15 4.90 18.27
N GLU A 12 -14.59 6.10 18.66
CA GLU A 12 -14.64 7.25 17.75
C GLU A 12 -13.24 7.67 17.27
N GLN A 13 -12.26 7.65 18.17
CA GLN A 13 -10.87 7.94 17.81
C GLN A 13 -10.27 6.86 16.92
N PHE A 14 -10.71 5.61 17.08
CA PHE A 14 -10.37 4.54 16.15
C PHE A 14 -11.02 4.75 14.77
N LEU A 15 -12.28 5.15 14.70
CA LEU A 15 -12.95 5.47 13.44
C LEU A 15 -12.27 6.62 12.71
N CYS A 16 -11.89 7.68 13.42
CA CYS A 16 -11.07 8.76 12.85
C CYS A 16 -9.76 8.24 12.26
N LEU A 17 -9.09 7.31 12.94
CA LEU A 17 -7.87 6.68 12.42
C LEU A 17 -8.19 5.82 11.18
N ALA A 18 -9.15 4.91 11.26
CA ALA A 18 -9.54 4.03 10.15
C ALA A 18 -9.95 4.82 8.90
N ALA A 19 -10.70 5.91 9.08
CA ALA A 19 -11.14 6.80 8.03
C ALA A 19 -9.97 7.29 7.16
N THR A 20 -8.78 7.53 7.73
CA THR A 20 -7.60 7.96 6.97
C THR A 20 -7.05 6.89 6.01
N TYR A 21 -7.40 5.62 6.21
CA TYR A 21 -6.87 4.48 5.46
C TYR A 21 -7.93 3.70 4.66
N ILE A 22 -9.21 4.09 4.70
CA ILE A 22 -10.28 3.42 3.94
C ILE A 22 -9.96 3.45 2.44
N ASP A 23 -9.63 4.62 1.87
CA ASP A 23 -9.39 4.77 0.43
C ASP A 23 -8.19 3.93 -0.03
N LEU A 24 -7.12 3.88 0.77
CA LEU A 24 -5.98 2.99 0.52
C LEU A 24 -6.42 1.52 0.49
N THR A 25 -7.22 1.10 1.47
CA THR A 25 -7.65 -0.29 1.65
C THR A 25 -8.59 -0.73 0.54
N THR A 26 -9.58 0.09 0.19
CA THR A 26 -10.50 -0.18 -0.91
C THR A 26 -9.80 -0.14 -2.26
N CYS A 27 -8.87 0.79 -2.48
CA CYS A 27 -8.03 0.79 -3.68
C CYS A 27 -7.18 -0.48 -3.78
N TYR A 28 -6.55 -0.90 -2.68
CA TYR A 28 -5.75 -2.12 -2.62
C TYR A 28 -6.58 -3.35 -2.97
N PHE A 29 -7.75 -3.54 -2.37
CA PHE A 29 -8.59 -4.70 -2.68
C PHE A 29 -9.17 -4.66 -4.10
N GLY A 30 -9.63 -3.50 -4.57
CA GLY A 30 -10.16 -3.35 -5.93
C GLY A 30 -9.12 -3.65 -7.03
N THR A 31 -7.85 -3.37 -6.74
CA THR A 31 -6.70 -3.68 -7.59
C THR A 31 -6.07 -5.04 -7.29
N SER A 32 -6.65 -5.85 -6.39
CA SER A 32 -6.13 -7.18 -6.06
C SER A 32 -6.78 -8.31 -6.84
N PHE A 33 -8.10 -8.26 -7.02
CA PHE A 33 -8.84 -9.22 -7.86
C PHE A 33 -10.22 -8.63 -8.20
N SER A 34 -10.99 -9.34 -9.01
CA SER A 34 -12.33 -8.94 -9.41
C SER A 34 -13.34 -9.27 -8.30
N GLU A 35 -13.98 -8.24 -7.75
CA GLU A 35 -15.02 -8.36 -6.74
C GLU A 35 -16.02 -7.21 -6.87
N LYS A 36 -17.21 -7.38 -6.26
CA LYS A 36 -18.21 -6.31 -6.17
C LYS A 36 -17.79 -5.26 -5.14
N GLU A 37 -18.32 -4.05 -5.26
CA GLU A 37 -18.05 -2.99 -4.29
C GLU A 37 -18.52 -3.35 -2.87
N SER A 38 -19.68 -4.00 -2.74
CA SER A 38 -20.20 -4.43 -1.44
C SER A 38 -19.25 -5.43 -0.75
N GLU A 39 -18.78 -6.45 -1.47
CA GLU A 39 -17.83 -7.46 -0.98
C GLU A 39 -16.52 -6.79 -0.52
N ARG A 40 -16.03 -5.83 -1.30
CA ARG A 40 -14.83 -5.05 -0.99
C ARG A 40 -14.99 -4.21 0.27
N ASN A 41 -16.15 -3.57 0.44
CA ASN A 41 -16.45 -2.78 1.63
C ASN A 41 -16.50 -3.67 2.87
N THR A 42 -17.16 -4.83 2.81
CA THR A 42 -17.16 -5.81 3.90
C THR A 42 -15.76 -6.30 4.25
N ARG A 43 -14.91 -6.57 3.26
CA ARG A 43 -13.50 -6.93 3.52
C ARG A 43 -12.72 -5.79 4.17
N THR A 44 -12.99 -4.55 3.77
CA THR A 44 -12.39 -3.36 4.36
C THR A 44 -12.79 -3.23 5.83
N GLU A 45 -14.07 -3.42 6.14
CA GLU A 45 -14.58 -3.48 7.52
C GLU A 45 -13.88 -4.57 8.33
N ASN A 46 -13.77 -5.78 7.78
CA ASN A 46 -13.11 -6.90 8.47
C ASN A 46 -11.62 -6.61 8.75
N VAL A 47 -10.91 -5.94 7.85
CA VAL A 47 -9.51 -5.50 8.09
C VAL A 47 -9.45 -4.55 9.27
N PHE A 48 -10.29 -3.52 9.30
CA PHE A 48 -10.26 -2.55 10.39
C PHE A 48 -10.75 -3.15 11.71
N LEU A 49 -11.75 -4.02 11.70
CA LEU A 49 -12.19 -4.72 12.90
C LEU A 49 -11.07 -5.59 13.48
N ALA A 50 -10.31 -6.26 12.63
CA ALA A 50 -9.18 -7.06 13.07
C ALA A 50 -8.01 -6.18 13.60
N LEU A 51 -7.81 -5.00 13.01
CA LEU A 51 -6.89 -4.00 13.54
C LEU A 51 -7.34 -3.45 14.90
N TRP A 52 -8.63 -3.23 15.09
CA TRP A 52 -9.20 -2.82 16.38
C TRP A 52 -8.87 -3.86 17.46
N GLN A 53 -9.16 -5.13 17.20
CA GLN A 53 -8.87 -6.22 18.15
C GLN A 53 -7.39 -6.24 18.59
N GLN A 54 -6.46 -5.91 17.68
CA GLN A 54 -5.03 -5.96 17.96
C GLN A 54 -4.40 -4.58 18.23
N LEU A 55 -5.22 -3.54 18.38
CA LEU A 55 -4.73 -2.17 18.52
C LEU A 55 -3.82 -1.99 19.74
N ALA A 56 -4.05 -2.78 20.79
CA ALA A 56 -3.24 -2.79 22.01
C ALA A 56 -1.77 -3.19 21.79
N TYR A 57 -1.42 -3.82 20.67
CA TYR A 57 -0.04 -4.15 20.31
C TYR A 57 0.72 -2.96 19.71
N ALA A 58 0.03 -2.02 19.06
CA ALA A 58 0.66 -0.88 18.39
C ALA A 58 1.05 0.19 19.41
N GLU A 59 2.33 0.54 19.51
CA GLU A 59 2.77 1.66 20.35
C GLU A 59 2.86 2.96 19.56
N ARG A 60 3.16 2.85 18.26
CA ARG A 60 3.35 3.96 17.33
C ARG A 60 2.36 3.87 16.16
N LEU A 61 2.11 4.99 15.49
CA LEU A 61 1.32 4.99 14.25
C LEU A 61 1.92 4.06 13.19
N SER A 62 3.25 4.03 13.09
CA SER A 62 3.97 3.11 12.19
C SER A 62 3.70 1.64 12.48
N ASP A 63 3.41 1.29 13.74
CA ASP A 63 3.09 -0.10 14.12
C ASP A 63 1.69 -0.47 13.63
N PHE A 64 0.73 0.45 13.75
CA PHE A 64 -0.61 0.32 13.18
C PHE A 64 -0.56 0.17 11.65
N GLU A 65 0.18 1.05 10.97
CA GLU A 65 0.35 1.01 9.51
C GLU A 65 1.04 -0.28 9.05
N PHE A 66 2.02 -0.77 9.82
CA PHE A 66 2.66 -2.06 9.56
C PHE A 66 1.67 -3.23 9.69
N MET A 67 0.81 -3.22 10.72
CA MET A 67 -0.24 -4.23 10.88
C MET A 67 -1.25 -4.18 9.73
N LEU A 68 -1.66 -2.97 9.32
CA LEU A 68 -2.57 -2.76 8.19
C LEU A 68 -1.96 -3.35 6.92
N ALA A 69 -0.73 -2.97 6.56
CA ALA A 69 -0.07 -3.52 5.36
C ALA A 69 0.08 -5.04 5.43
N SER A 70 0.46 -5.59 6.59
CA SER A 70 0.57 -7.03 6.81
C SER A 70 -0.77 -7.76 6.61
N LEU A 71 -1.87 -7.14 7.02
CA LEU A 71 -3.22 -7.65 6.80
C LEU A 71 -3.59 -7.63 5.32
N LEU A 72 -3.33 -6.52 4.63
CA LEU A 72 -3.61 -6.39 3.21
C LEU A 72 -2.86 -7.47 2.40
N PHE A 73 -1.58 -7.71 2.70
CA PHE A 73 -0.78 -8.73 2.01
C PHE A 73 -1.33 -10.14 2.21
N LYS A 74 -1.74 -10.48 3.43
CA LYS A 74 -2.25 -11.83 3.76
C LYS A 74 -3.61 -12.11 3.14
N ASN A 75 -4.40 -11.07 2.90
CA ASN A 75 -5.76 -11.20 2.40
C ASN A 75 -5.84 -11.13 0.87
N THR A 76 -4.71 -11.12 0.18
CA THR A 76 -4.66 -11.26 -1.27
C THR A 76 -4.80 -12.74 -1.64
N SER A 77 -5.97 -13.17 -2.14
CA SER A 77 -6.18 -14.56 -2.56
C SER A 77 -5.41 -14.86 -3.85
N SER A 78 -4.59 -15.91 -3.85
CA SER A 78 -3.75 -16.33 -4.98
C SER A 78 -4.52 -17.02 -6.12
N GLY A 79 -5.82 -17.27 -5.96
CA GLY A 79 -6.68 -17.94 -6.96
C GLY A 79 -7.84 -17.10 -7.48
N ALA A 80 -7.91 -15.82 -7.10
CA ALA A 80 -9.04 -14.96 -7.46
C ALA A 80 -8.92 -14.42 -8.90
N SER A 81 -10.06 -14.21 -9.57
CA SER A 81 -10.08 -13.75 -10.96
C SER A 81 -9.42 -12.37 -11.11
N ILE A 82 -8.46 -12.26 -12.02
CA ILE A 82 -7.77 -11.01 -12.35
C ILE A 82 -8.51 -10.18 -13.44
N THR A 83 -9.65 -10.66 -13.95
CA THR A 83 -10.32 -10.06 -15.11
C THR A 83 -10.89 -8.67 -14.83
N SER A 84 -10.60 -7.70 -15.70
CA SER A 84 -11.19 -6.36 -15.69
C SER A 84 -11.31 -5.85 -17.12
N LYS A 85 -12.31 -5.01 -17.40
CA LYS A 85 -12.43 -4.28 -18.67
C LYS A 85 -11.30 -3.27 -18.85
N SER A 86 -10.74 -2.76 -17.74
CA SER A 86 -9.61 -1.82 -17.76
C SER A 86 -8.29 -2.57 -17.83
N ALA A 87 -7.48 -2.25 -18.84
CA ALA A 87 -6.17 -2.87 -19.04
C ALA A 87 -5.23 -2.56 -17.86
N ILE A 88 -5.18 -1.31 -17.39
CA ILE A 88 -4.34 -0.92 -16.25
C ILE A 88 -4.73 -1.66 -14.96
N VAL A 89 -6.03 -1.85 -14.70
CA VAL A 89 -6.49 -2.61 -13.53
C VAL A 89 -6.05 -4.08 -13.62
N ARG A 90 -6.12 -4.71 -14.79
CA ARG A 90 -5.60 -6.08 -14.97
C ARG A 90 -4.10 -6.13 -14.68
N LYS A 91 -3.32 -5.17 -15.18
CA LYS A 91 -1.88 -5.10 -14.92
C LYS A 91 -1.57 -4.91 -13.43
N MET A 92 -2.31 -4.04 -12.73
CA MET A 92 -2.14 -3.86 -11.28
C MET A 92 -2.46 -5.12 -10.48
N ARG A 93 -3.46 -5.92 -10.91
CA ARG A 93 -3.80 -7.20 -10.29
C ARG A 93 -2.75 -8.29 -10.51
N LEU A 94 -1.88 -8.14 -11.51
CA LEU A 94 -0.76 -9.05 -11.77
C LEU A 94 0.48 -8.71 -10.92
N LEU A 95 0.57 -7.48 -10.39
CA LEU A 95 1.69 -7.10 -9.52
C LEU A 95 1.67 -7.94 -8.23
N GLU A 96 2.85 -8.30 -7.73
CA GLU A 96 2.99 -8.91 -6.41
C GLU A 96 2.36 -8.02 -5.31
N PRO A 97 1.73 -8.59 -4.25
CA PRO A 97 1.01 -7.83 -3.22
C PRO A 97 1.79 -6.66 -2.62
N LYS A 98 3.08 -6.87 -2.32
CA LYS A 98 3.96 -5.83 -1.76
C LYS A 98 4.28 -4.73 -2.77
N VAL A 99 4.48 -5.10 -4.04
CA VAL A 99 4.78 -4.17 -5.14
C VAL A 99 3.55 -3.31 -5.42
N ARG A 100 2.37 -3.94 -5.48
CA ARG A 100 1.08 -3.28 -5.62
C ARG A 100 0.82 -2.28 -4.50
N PHE A 101 1.02 -2.69 -3.24
CA PHE A 101 0.83 -1.78 -2.11
C PHE A 101 1.78 -0.59 -2.15
N ALA A 102 3.07 -0.82 -2.42
CA ALA A 102 4.05 0.26 -2.52
C ALA A 102 3.63 1.28 -3.60
N LEU A 103 3.19 0.79 -4.75
CA LEU A 103 2.69 1.61 -5.84
C LEU A 103 1.46 2.43 -5.41
N ILE A 104 0.45 1.81 -4.79
CA ILE A 104 -0.78 2.52 -4.38
C ILE A 104 -0.47 3.56 -3.31
N ALA A 105 0.27 3.19 -2.27
CA ALA A 105 0.60 4.11 -1.19
C ALA A 105 1.38 5.33 -1.71
N TYR A 106 2.38 5.10 -2.58
CA TYR A 106 3.25 6.17 -3.08
C TYR A 106 2.63 6.96 -4.25
N GLU A 107 2.18 6.30 -5.32
CA GLU A 107 1.70 6.98 -6.55
C GLU A 107 0.23 7.40 -6.48
N LEU A 108 -0.63 6.64 -5.79
CA LEU A 108 -2.07 6.95 -5.75
C LEU A 108 -2.42 7.77 -4.50
N GLU A 109 -1.96 7.34 -3.33
CA GLU A 109 -2.25 8.02 -2.06
C GLU A 109 -1.24 9.12 -1.71
N ASN A 110 -0.21 9.32 -2.53
CA ASN A 110 0.82 10.37 -2.36
C ASN A 110 1.53 10.31 -1.00
N TRP A 111 1.72 9.12 -0.45
CA TRP A 111 2.43 8.98 0.82
C TRP A 111 3.91 9.33 0.62
N PRO A 112 4.53 10.09 1.55
CA PRO A 112 5.94 10.35 1.51
C PRO A 112 6.74 9.04 1.45
N LEU A 113 7.73 8.97 0.54
CA LEU A 113 8.59 7.79 0.37
C LEU A 113 9.15 7.26 1.69
N ARG A 114 9.59 8.16 2.58
CA ARG A 114 10.11 7.81 3.91
C ARG A 114 9.12 7.03 4.78
N TRP A 115 7.82 7.31 4.66
CA TRP A 115 6.77 6.63 5.43
C TRP A 115 6.48 5.25 4.87
N VAL A 116 6.38 5.14 3.55
CA VAL A 116 6.25 3.83 2.87
C VAL A 116 7.48 2.96 3.16
N SER A 117 8.68 3.53 3.16
CA SER A 117 9.92 2.83 3.50
C SER A 117 9.89 2.31 4.95
N LEU A 118 9.44 3.13 5.89
CA LEU A 118 9.34 2.78 7.31
C LEU A 118 8.34 1.63 7.52
N LEU A 119 7.12 1.75 6.99
CA LEU A 119 6.09 0.75 7.18
C LEU A 119 6.46 -0.57 6.50
N MET A 120 7.10 -0.54 5.33
CA MET A 120 7.50 -1.77 4.64
C MET A 120 8.80 -2.36 5.22
N ARG A 121 9.45 -1.67 6.16
CA ARG A 121 10.77 -2.01 6.73
C ARG A 121 11.85 -2.17 5.67
N LEU A 122 11.84 -1.27 4.70
CA LEU A 122 12.78 -1.26 3.59
C LEU A 122 13.73 -0.07 3.73
N LYS A 123 14.92 -0.21 3.16
CA LYS A 123 15.76 0.95 2.86
C LYS A 123 15.13 1.73 1.70
N PRO A 124 15.28 3.07 1.63
CA PRO A 124 14.71 3.86 0.53
C PRO A 124 15.13 3.36 -0.86
N SER A 125 16.37 2.91 -1.02
CA SER A 125 16.86 2.33 -2.28
C SER A 125 16.08 1.07 -2.66
N ALA A 126 15.79 0.18 -1.72
CA ALA A 126 15.01 -1.04 -1.96
C ALA A 126 13.55 -0.71 -2.33
N LEU A 127 12.96 0.32 -1.69
CA LEU A 127 11.63 0.80 -2.08
C LEU A 127 11.62 1.36 -3.51
N HIS A 128 12.64 2.12 -3.90
CA HIS A 128 12.77 2.58 -5.30
C HIS A 128 12.94 1.43 -6.30
N ALA A 129 13.55 0.31 -5.90
CA ALA A 129 13.63 -0.87 -6.75
C ALA A 129 12.24 -1.49 -6.96
N ILE A 130 11.45 -1.62 -5.89
CA ILE A 130 10.06 -2.10 -5.96
C ILE A 130 9.18 -1.16 -6.81
N LEU A 131 9.32 0.15 -6.64
CA LEU A 131 8.58 1.11 -7.47
C LEU A 131 9.04 1.06 -8.93
N ALA A 132 10.32 0.84 -9.21
CA ALA A 132 10.82 0.65 -10.57
C ALA A 132 10.27 -0.64 -11.20
N GLU A 133 10.23 -1.74 -10.46
CA GLU A 133 9.59 -3.00 -10.84
C GLU A 133 8.11 -2.78 -11.19
N ALA A 134 7.35 -2.13 -10.30
CA ALA A 134 5.93 -1.83 -10.56
C ALA A 134 5.73 -1.06 -11.87
N ARG A 135 6.52 0.01 -12.10
CA ARG A 135 6.42 0.82 -13.33
C ARG A 135 6.78 0.01 -14.57
N CYS A 136 7.80 -0.84 -14.48
CA CYS A 136 8.24 -1.72 -15.56
C CYS A 136 7.11 -2.68 -15.97
N GLU A 137 6.53 -3.39 -15.00
CA GLU A 137 5.44 -4.34 -15.21
C GLU A 137 4.18 -3.67 -15.76
N LEU A 138 3.83 -2.48 -15.23
CA LEU A 138 2.69 -1.72 -15.75
C LEU A 138 2.91 -1.20 -17.18
N CYS A 139 4.15 -0.93 -17.58
CA CYS A 139 4.50 -0.63 -18.98
C CYS A 139 4.48 -1.87 -19.88
N GLY A 140 4.22 -3.06 -19.33
CA GLY A 140 4.17 -4.33 -20.09
C GLY A 140 5.55 -4.93 -20.34
N VAL A 141 6.57 -4.50 -19.60
CA VAL A 141 7.91 -5.09 -19.64
C VAL A 141 8.12 -5.87 -18.35
N SER A 142 8.39 -7.17 -18.45
CA SER A 142 8.70 -7.96 -17.26
C SER A 142 10.02 -7.49 -16.63
N TRP A 143 10.01 -7.24 -15.32
CA TRP A 143 11.19 -6.84 -14.56
C TRP A 143 12.32 -7.87 -14.67
N GLU A 144 11.96 -9.16 -14.70
CA GLU A 144 12.90 -10.25 -14.84
C GLU A 144 13.60 -10.27 -16.21
N SER A 145 12.95 -9.73 -17.24
CA SER A 145 13.51 -9.63 -18.59
C SER A 145 14.53 -8.49 -18.77
N LEU A 146 14.69 -7.60 -17.78
CA LEU A 146 15.69 -6.53 -17.82
C LEU A 146 17.04 -7.05 -17.33
N ALA A 147 18.13 -6.64 -17.99
CA ALA A 147 19.48 -6.87 -17.52
C ALA A 147 19.74 -6.14 -16.18
N LEU A 148 20.73 -6.59 -15.41
CA LEU A 148 21.05 -6.01 -14.11
C LEU A 148 21.31 -4.49 -14.19
N ASP A 149 22.02 -4.03 -15.24
CA ASP A 149 22.33 -2.62 -15.42
C ASP A 149 21.14 -1.79 -15.90
N GLU A 150 20.23 -2.39 -16.67
CA GLU A 150 18.93 -1.79 -17.00
C GLU A 150 18.09 -1.56 -15.73
N ARG A 151 17.99 -2.58 -14.87
CA ARG A 151 17.29 -2.49 -13.57
C ARG A 151 17.88 -1.39 -12.68
N LYS A 152 19.22 -1.32 -12.58
CA LYS A 152 19.92 -0.25 -11.85
C LYS A 152 19.61 1.13 -12.46
N CYS A 153 19.60 1.25 -13.78
CA CYS A 153 19.28 2.49 -14.46
C CYS A 153 17.83 2.94 -14.14
N LEU A 154 16.85 2.02 -14.20
CA LEU A 154 15.46 2.33 -13.88
C LEU A 154 15.26 2.71 -12.41
N GLN A 155 15.96 2.05 -11.49
CA GLN A 155 15.97 2.41 -10.08
C GLN A 155 16.54 3.82 -9.85
N GLN A 156 17.61 4.19 -10.56
CA GLN A 156 18.17 5.55 -10.50
C GLN A 156 17.20 6.60 -11.05
N ILE A 157 16.47 6.28 -12.13
CA ILE A 157 15.39 7.13 -12.63
C ILE A 157 14.32 7.33 -11.56
N SER A 158 13.86 6.26 -10.90
CA SER A 158 12.91 6.39 -9.80
C SER A 158 13.44 7.27 -8.66
N GLN A 159 14.72 7.16 -8.30
CA GLN A 159 15.32 8.00 -7.25
C GLN A 159 15.37 9.47 -7.65
N SER A 160 15.65 9.75 -8.92
CA SER A 160 15.72 11.13 -9.44
C SER A 160 14.37 11.82 -9.53
N GLN A 161 13.25 11.08 -9.47
CA GLN A 161 11.91 11.67 -9.43
C GLN A 161 11.55 12.24 -8.06
N ASP A 162 12.10 11.68 -6.98
CA ASP A 162 11.86 12.13 -5.60
C ASP A 162 12.84 13.19 -5.11
N LYS A 163 14.07 13.15 -5.62
CA LYS A 163 15.11 14.13 -5.28
C LYS A 163 15.18 15.17 -6.36
N TYR A 164 15.34 16.44 -6.02
CA TYR A 164 15.77 17.46 -6.97
C TYR A 164 17.25 17.23 -7.28
N PRO A 165 17.62 16.57 -8.40
CA PRO A 165 18.99 16.22 -8.66
C PRO A 165 19.72 17.45 -9.20
N ASN A 166 21.00 17.60 -8.87
CA ASN A 166 21.79 18.66 -9.49
C ASN A 166 21.93 18.43 -11.02
N ILE A 167 22.27 19.48 -11.78
CA ILE A 167 22.34 19.41 -13.24
C ILE A 167 23.29 18.29 -13.73
N GLN A 168 24.39 18.05 -12.99
CA GLN A 168 25.38 17.03 -13.34
C GLN A 168 24.82 15.61 -13.25
N THR A 169 24.13 15.28 -12.16
CA THR A 169 23.47 13.98 -11.98
C THR A 169 22.38 13.73 -13.03
N ASN A 170 21.61 14.76 -13.39
CA ASN A 170 20.63 14.67 -14.47
C ASN A 170 21.28 14.41 -15.84
N LYS A 171 22.42 15.05 -16.15
CA LYS A 171 23.17 14.80 -17.39
C LYS A 171 23.70 13.36 -17.44
N GLN A 172 24.30 12.89 -16.34
CA GLN A 172 24.80 11.52 -16.25
C GLN A 172 23.68 10.49 -16.44
N LEU A 173 22.54 10.69 -15.78
CA LEU A 173 21.39 9.81 -15.92
C LEU A 173 20.81 9.82 -17.33
N LYS A 174 20.72 11.00 -17.97
CA LYS A 174 20.29 11.13 -19.37
C LYS A 174 21.20 10.32 -20.30
N ASN A 175 22.51 10.49 -20.18
CA ASN A 175 23.49 9.76 -21.00
C ASN A 175 23.37 8.24 -20.78
N ARG A 176 23.18 7.81 -19.52
CA ARG A 176 23.00 6.40 -19.19
C ARG A 176 21.70 5.83 -19.73
N THR A 177 20.62 6.60 -19.69
CA THR A 177 19.32 6.21 -20.27
C THR A 177 19.40 6.06 -21.78
N ALA A 178 20.21 6.89 -22.46
CA ALA A 178 20.40 6.81 -23.91
C ALA A 178 21.07 5.50 -24.37
N ILE A 179 21.84 4.84 -23.48
CA ILE A 179 22.47 3.54 -23.76
C ILE A 179 21.44 2.39 -23.74
N TYR A 180 20.30 2.56 -23.04
CA TYR A 180 19.29 1.52 -22.86
C TYR A 180 17.93 1.95 -23.47
N PRO A 181 17.67 1.67 -24.76
CA PRO A 181 16.44 2.10 -25.44
C PRO A 181 15.15 1.63 -24.73
N ARG A 182 15.15 0.41 -24.18
CA ARG A 182 14.02 -0.14 -23.41
C ARG A 182 13.69 0.74 -22.19
N ILE A 183 14.70 1.25 -21.50
CA ILE A 183 14.54 2.11 -20.32
C ILE A 183 13.99 3.47 -20.71
N SER A 184 14.42 4.01 -21.85
CA SER A 184 13.83 5.24 -22.41
C SER A 184 12.34 5.05 -22.72
N ASN A 185 11.96 3.92 -23.32
CA ASN A 185 10.57 3.60 -23.64
C ASN A 185 9.71 3.44 -22.37
N ILE A 186 10.19 2.68 -21.38
CA ILE A 186 9.50 2.52 -20.08
C ILE A 186 9.29 3.89 -19.42
N LYS A 187 10.31 4.76 -19.43
CA LYS A 187 10.20 6.10 -18.84
C LYS A 187 9.13 6.95 -19.53
N ALA A 188 9.04 6.89 -20.86
CA ALA A 188 8.03 7.63 -21.63
C ALA A 188 6.62 7.07 -21.38
N GLN A 189 6.44 5.75 -21.52
CA GLN A 189 5.17 5.07 -21.28
C GLN A 189 4.66 5.28 -19.85
N TRP A 190 5.56 5.32 -18.87
CA TRP A 190 5.17 5.62 -17.49
C TRP A 190 4.49 6.98 -17.34
N LEU A 191 4.97 8.01 -18.06
CA LEU A 191 4.34 9.34 -18.02
C LEU A 191 2.95 9.32 -18.66
N GLU A 192 2.78 8.55 -19.73
CA GLU A 192 1.50 8.34 -20.42
C GLU A 192 0.49 7.57 -19.55
N LEU A 193 0.95 6.66 -18.68
CA LEU A 193 0.11 5.88 -17.78
C LEU A 193 -0.41 6.66 -16.56
N LYS A 194 0.16 7.82 -16.23
CA LYS A 194 -0.23 8.58 -15.03
C LYS A 194 -1.72 8.94 -14.97
N PRO A 195 -2.37 9.42 -16.04
CA PRO A 195 -3.81 9.69 -16.03
C PRO A 195 -4.63 8.42 -15.77
N GLU A 196 -4.27 7.29 -16.39
CA GLU A 196 -4.97 6.01 -16.17
C GLU A 196 -4.89 5.57 -14.70
N LEU A 197 -3.77 5.81 -14.03
CA LEU A 197 -3.61 5.54 -12.59
C LEU A 197 -4.51 6.41 -11.72
N VAL A 198 -4.73 7.67 -12.10
CA VAL A 198 -5.70 8.55 -11.43
C VAL A 198 -7.12 8.01 -11.62
N GLU A 199 -7.47 7.50 -12.79
CA GLU A 199 -8.77 6.86 -13.02
C GLU A 199 -8.95 5.61 -12.15
N VAL A 200 -7.90 4.79 -11.98
CA VAL A 200 -7.94 3.65 -11.06
C VAL A 200 -8.21 4.10 -9.62
N LYS A 201 -7.52 5.15 -9.16
CA LYS A 201 -7.76 5.73 -7.83
C LYS A 201 -9.21 6.16 -7.70
N MET A 202 -9.73 6.94 -8.65
CA MET A 202 -11.10 7.44 -8.60
C MET A 202 -12.14 6.33 -8.67
N ARG A 203 -11.88 5.25 -9.42
CA ARG A 203 -12.77 4.09 -9.51
C ARG A 203 -12.96 3.36 -8.18
N TYR A 204 -11.91 3.27 -7.36
CA TYR A 204 -11.95 2.51 -6.11
C TYR A 204 -12.04 3.37 -4.86
N LYS A 205 -11.93 4.70 -5.00
CA LYS A 205 -12.19 5.64 -3.92
C LYS A 205 -13.60 5.44 -3.38
N SER A 206 -13.73 5.31 -2.06
CA SER A 206 -15.04 5.17 -1.43
C SER A 206 -15.83 6.47 -1.58
N ASN A 207 -17.05 6.37 -2.11
CA ASN A 207 -17.98 7.49 -2.05
C ASN A 207 -18.39 7.76 -0.59
N LEU A 208 -18.97 8.94 -0.33
CA LEU A 208 -19.30 9.39 1.02
C LEU A 208 -20.29 8.44 1.72
N ILE A 209 -21.31 7.96 1.01
CA ILE A 209 -22.33 7.04 1.54
C ILE A 209 -21.69 5.71 1.99
N ASN A 210 -20.88 5.09 1.13
CA ASN A 210 -20.21 3.83 1.42
C ASN A 210 -19.20 4.00 2.56
N ARG A 211 -18.51 5.15 2.61
CA ARG A 211 -17.57 5.48 3.68
C ARG A 211 -18.28 5.61 5.03
N GLU A 212 -19.40 6.33 5.08
CA GLU A 212 -20.21 6.45 6.29
C GLU A 212 -20.79 5.10 6.73
N LEU A 213 -21.22 4.27 5.78
CA LEU A 213 -21.70 2.92 6.06
C LEU A 213 -20.60 2.05 6.68
N ILE A 214 -19.39 2.04 6.10
CA ILE A 214 -18.23 1.32 6.66
C ILE A 214 -17.95 1.78 8.09
N LEU A 215 -17.93 3.10 8.33
CA LEU A 215 -17.63 3.66 9.65
C LEU A 215 -18.73 3.34 10.67
N LYS A 216 -20.00 3.37 10.26
CA LYS A 216 -21.13 2.98 11.11
C LYS A 216 -21.06 1.51 11.49
N ASN A 217 -20.83 0.61 10.52
CA ASN A 217 -20.69 -0.82 10.76
C ASN A 217 -19.50 -1.12 11.68
N LEU A 218 -18.38 -0.39 11.51
CA LEU A 218 -17.24 -0.47 12.41
C LEU A 218 -17.57 0.02 13.82
N LEU A 219 -18.33 1.10 13.99
CA LEU A 219 -18.74 1.57 15.32
C LEU A 219 -19.55 0.51 16.06
N GLU A 220 -20.54 -0.08 15.38
CA GLU A 220 -21.38 -1.14 15.94
C GLU A 220 -20.54 -2.37 16.32
N SER A 221 -19.63 -2.78 15.43
CA SER A 221 -18.77 -3.95 15.64
C SER A 221 -17.74 -3.74 16.74
N THR A 222 -17.14 -2.55 16.84
CA THR A 222 -16.13 -2.22 17.87
C THR A 222 -16.72 -2.18 19.28
N ASN A 223 -17.99 -1.80 19.42
CA ASN A 223 -18.71 -1.87 20.70
C ASN A 223 -18.94 -3.31 21.19
N GLN A 224 -19.03 -4.27 20.26
CA GLN A 224 -19.25 -5.69 20.58
C GLN A 224 -17.94 -6.48 20.70
N THR A 225 -16.84 -5.93 20.20
CA THR A 225 -15.57 -6.64 20.04
C THR A 225 -14.51 -6.14 21.02
N SER A 226 -14.08 -7.03 21.92
CA SER A 226 -13.02 -6.73 22.89
C SER A 226 -11.61 -6.76 22.28
N PHE A 227 -10.69 -5.98 22.85
CA PHE A 227 -9.27 -6.08 22.53
C PHE A 227 -8.67 -7.44 22.90
N ILE A 228 -7.79 -7.93 22.04
CA ILE A 228 -6.83 -8.98 22.35
C ILE A 228 -5.72 -8.34 23.18
N LYS A 229 -5.67 -8.69 24.47
CA LYS A 229 -4.65 -8.16 25.38
C LYS A 229 -3.29 -8.80 25.08
N PRO A 230 -2.26 -8.00 24.72
CA PRO A 230 -0.90 -8.52 24.57
C PRO A 230 -0.35 -8.99 25.91
N ALA A 231 0.48 -10.03 25.90
CA ALA A 231 1.31 -10.36 27.05
C ALA A 231 2.23 -9.17 27.38
N ILE A 232 2.56 -8.96 28.66
CA ILE A 232 3.42 -7.84 29.11
C ILE A 232 4.75 -7.83 28.35
N VAL A 233 5.33 -9.02 28.13
CA VAL A 233 6.58 -9.21 27.37
C VAL A 233 6.44 -8.71 25.93
N ASP A 234 5.32 -8.97 25.27
CA ASP A 234 5.10 -8.52 23.88
C ASP A 234 4.94 -7.00 23.79
N ARG A 235 4.31 -6.37 24.80
CA ARG A 235 4.29 -4.90 24.92
C ARG A 235 5.68 -4.31 25.11
N MET A 236 6.49 -4.89 25.99
CA MET A 236 7.88 -4.44 26.21
C MET A 236 8.75 -4.61 24.97
N VAL A 237 8.59 -5.71 24.23
CA VAL A 237 9.33 -5.92 22.98
C VAL A 237 8.87 -4.90 21.93
N ASN A 238 7.56 -4.69 21.76
CA ASN A 238 7.02 -3.79 20.74
C ASN A 238 7.29 -2.31 21.03
N SER A 239 7.49 -1.91 22.29
CA SER A 239 7.93 -0.56 22.62
C SER A 239 9.35 -0.26 22.09
N MET A 240 10.21 -1.28 22.02
CA MET A 240 11.54 -1.17 21.42
C MET A 240 11.49 -1.42 19.91
N ASN A 241 11.08 -2.61 19.48
CA ASN A 241 10.96 -3.00 18.07
C ASN A 241 9.69 -3.82 17.83
N PHE A 242 8.76 -3.27 17.03
CA PHE A 242 7.50 -3.95 16.72
C PHE A 242 7.79 -5.26 15.98
N SER A 243 7.55 -6.39 16.64
CA SER A 243 7.91 -7.70 16.07
C SER A 243 6.93 -8.80 16.47
N ARG A 244 6.11 -8.58 17.50
CA ARG A 244 5.20 -9.58 18.03
C ARG A 244 3.77 -9.07 17.98
N HIS A 245 2.95 -9.69 17.16
CA HIS A 245 1.50 -9.59 17.22
C HIS A 245 0.91 -10.92 16.74
N SER A 246 -0.30 -11.27 17.20
CA SER A 246 -0.94 -12.51 16.78
C SER A 246 -1.18 -12.52 15.28
N LYS A 247 -1.17 -13.72 14.66
CA LYS A 247 -1.58 -13.84 13.26
C LYS A 247 -3.05 -13.45 13.15
N ILE A 248 -3.30 -12.41 12.38
CA ILE A 248 -4.64 -11.94 12.09
C ILE A 248 -5.16 -12.76 10.92
N ASN A 249 -6.17 -13.59 11.16
CA ASN A 249 -6.91 -14.27 10.10
C ASN A 249 -8.21 -13.49 9.89
N ILE A 250 -8.43 -13.04 8.67
CA ILE A 250 -9.72 -12.49 8.27
C ILE A 250 -10.44 -13.63 7.54
N SER A 251 -11.56 -14.07 8.09
CA SER A 251 -12.49 -15.01 7.47
C SER A 251 -13.28 -14.35 6.35
#